data_AF-A0A931KTU9-F1
#
_entry.id   AF-A0A931KTU9-F1
#
_cell.length_a   1.000
_cell.length_b   1.000
_cell.length_c   1.000
_cell.angle_alpha   90.00
_cell.angle_beta   90.00
_cell.angle_gamma   90.00
#
_symmetry.space_group_name_H-M   'P 1'
#
loop_
_entity.id
_entity.type
_entity.pdbx_description
1 polymer ?
#
loop_
_entity_poly.entity_id
_entity_poly.type
_entity_poly.pdbx_seq_one_letter_code
_entity_poly.pdbx_strand_id
1 'polypeptide(L)'
;MLTPDEKKFVIYWEKNRDQKKKVSKQLSVGLPAGTLIVIAIFINFFSGWYKRALMEYNADKSIFPVLLIAAAGIAVFFTVFSVRHKWDMNEQHYRELISKEKSGSSETAGDKV
;
A
#
# COMPACT_ATOMS: atom_id res chain seq x y z
N MET A 1 -14.82 15.50 24.49
CA MET A 1 -14.23 14.30 25.13
C MET A 1 -14.26 13.14 24.15
N LEU A 2 -13.24 12.27 24.16
CA LEU A 2 -13.19 11.05 23.35
C LEU A 2 -14.15 9.98 23.88
N THR A 3 -14.79 9.27 22.96
CA THR A 3 -15.61 8.08 23.25
C THR A 3 -14.73 6.90 23.71
N PRO A 4 -15.31 5.89 24.40
CA PRO A 4 -14.57 4.71 24.83
C PRO A 4 -13.88 3.95 23.70
N ASP A 5 -14.50 3.92 22.51
CA ASP A 5 -13.95 3.20 21.35
C ASP A 5 -12.83 3.99 20.67
N GLU A 6 -12.91 5.32 20.62
CA GLU A 6 -11.80 6.18 20.15
C GLU A 6 -10.58 6.03 21.06
N LYS A 7 -10.75 5.97 22.39
CA LYS A 7 -9.63 5.71 23.32
C LYS A 7 -8.97 4.35 23.09
N LYS A 8 -9.76 3.30 22.85
CA LYS A 8 -9.22 1.97 22.52
C LYS A 8 -8.43 2.01 21.21
N PHE A 9 -8.94 2.72 20.21
CA PHE A 9 -8.22 2.91 18.94
C PHE A 9 -6.89 3.64 19.14
N VAL A 10 -6.87 4.74 19.91
CA VAL A 10 -5.65 5.51 20.21
C VAL A 10 -4.59 4.62 20.86
N ILE A 11 -4.93 3.89 21.92
CA ILE A 11 -4.01 2.98 22.63
C ILE A 11 -3.50 1.87 21.71
N TYR A 12 -4.41 1.26 20.93
CA TYR A 12 -4.03 0.22 19.98
C TYR A 12 -3.09 0.76 18.90
N TRP A 13 -3.42 1.90 18.30
CA TRP A 13 -2.66 2.48 17.20
C TRP A 13 -1.29 2.94 17.68
N GLU A 14 -1.20 3.60 18.84
CA GLU A 14 0.06 4.05 19.41
C GLU A 14 1.04 2.89 19.62
N LYS A 15 0.56 1.75 20.14
CA LYS A 15 1.39 0.54 20.33
C LYS A 15 1.81 -0.14 19.03
N ASN A 16 0.99 -0.06 17.98
CA ASN A 16 1.18 -0.82 16.74
C ASN A 16 1.70 0.02 15.56
N ARG A 17 1.73 1.35 15.65
CA ARG A 17 2.05 2.25 14.53
C ARG A 17 3.42 1.99 13.94
N ASP A 18 4.42 1.72 14.78
CA ASP A 18 5.82 1.58 14.34
C ASP A 18 6.04 0.25 13.61
N GLN A 19 5.41 -0.83 14.12
CA GLN A 19 5.41 -2.12 13.45
C GLN A 19 4.66 -2.05 12.12
N LYS A 20 3.47 -1.43 12.10
CA LYS A 20 2.67 -1.26 10.87
C LYS A 20 3.36 -0.33 9.86
N LYS A 21 4.12 0.67 10.32
CA LYS A 21 4.94 1.55 9.46
C LYS A 21 6.09 0.77 8.82
N LYS A 22 6.77 -0.08 9.58
CA LYS A 22 7.84 -0.95 9.06
C LYS A 22 7.29 -1.95 8.03
N VAL A 23 6.16 -2.60 8.33
CA VAL A 23 5.49 -3.52 7.40
C VAL A 23 5.01 -2.80 6.15
N SER A 24 4.40 -1.62 6.28
CA SER A 24 4.01 -0.80 5.12
C SER A 24 5.23 -0.46 4.26
N LYS A 25 6.33 0.02 4.87
CA LYS A 25 7.56 0.35 4.15
C LYS A 25 8.21 -0.88 3.50
N GLN A 26 8.25 -2.01 4.18
CA GLN A 26 8.83 -3.25 3.67
C GLN A 26 7.99 -3.85 2.54
N LEU A 27 6.66 -3.81 2.64
CA LEU A 27 5.77 -4.20 1.54
C LEU A 27 5.88 -3.24 0.36
N SER A 28 5.96 -1.94 0.61
CA SER A 28 6.15 -0.93 -0.44
C SER A 28 7.47 -1.06 -1.19
N VAL A 29 8.51 -1.67 -0.59
CA VAL A 29 9.81 -1.91 -1.25
C VAL A 29 9.93 -3.33 -1.81
N GLY A 30 9.33 -4.33 -1.15
CA GLY A 30 9.37 -5.74 -1.57
C GLY A 30 8.50 -6.03 -2.80
N LEU A 31 7.36 -5.34 -2.96
CA LEU A 31 6.48 -5.49 -4.12
C LEU A 31 7.13 -4.98 -5.43
N PRO A 32 7.74 -3.78 -5.48
CA PRO A 32 8.49 -3.33 -6.66
C PRO A 32 9.61 -4.30 -7.08
N ALA A 33 10.31 -4.90 -6.12
CA ALA A 33 11.33 -5.91 -6.41
C ALA A 33 10.74 -7.16 -7.06
N GLY A 34 9.59 -7.65 -6.58
CA GLY A 34 8.84 -8.73 -7.21
C GLY A 34 8.37 -8.37 -8.63
N THR A 35 7.94 -7.12 -8.85
CA THR A 35 7.58 -6.62 -10.19
C THR A 35 8.76 -6.62 -11.14
N LEU A 36 9.94 -6.18 -10.69
CA LEU A 36 11.16 -6.18 -11.50
C LEU A 36 11.54 -7.60 -11.94
N ILE A 37 11.34 -8.61 -11.08
CA ILE A 37 11.56 -10.02 -11.43
C ILE A 37 10.57 -10.47 -12.51
N VAL A 38 9.28 -10.15 -12.36
CA VAL A 38 8.26 -10.47 -13.37
C VAL A 38 8.60 -9.79 -14.71
N ILE A 39 8.96 -8.51 -14.69
CA ILE A 39 9.40 -7.76 -15.86
C ILE A 39 10.63 -8.43 -16.49
N ALA A 40 11.62 -8.83 -15.71
CA ALA A 40 12.83 -9.49 -16.20
C ALA A 40 12.52 -10.85 -16.86
N ILE A 41 11.62 -11.64 -16.29
CA ILE A 41 11.13 -12.89 -16.89
C ILE A 41 10.47 -12.61 -18.24
N PHE A 42 9.63 -11.57 -18.33
CA PHE A 42 9.01 -11.19 -19.59
C PHE A 42 10.05 -10.70 -20.62
N ILE A 43 11.01 -9.85 -20.23
CA ILE A 43 12.11 -9.43 -21.12
C ILE A 43 12.87 -10.65 -21.65
N ASN A 44 13.15 -11.64 -20.79
CA ASN A 44 13.81 -12.87 -21.20
C ASN A 44 12.94 -13.70 -22.16
N PHE A 45 11.63 -13.80 -21.89
CA PHE A 45 10.68 -14.50 -22.77
C PHE A 45 10.56 -13.84 -24.15
N PHE A 46 10.51 -12.51 -24.20
CA PHE A 46 10.46 -11.72 -25.44
C PHE A 46 11.80 -11.59 -26.16
N SER A 47 12.93 -11.86 -25.50
CA SER A 47 14.25 -11.82 -26.16
C SER A 47 14.41 -12.88 -27.25
N GLY A 48 13.45 -13.81 -27.36
CA GLY A 48 13.35 -14.72 -28.50
C GLY A 48 14.38 -15.84 -28.50
N TRP A 49 15.03 -16.12 -27.35
CA TRP A 49 15.96 -17.24 -27.21
C TRP A 49 15.27 -18.59 -27.49
N TYR A 50 13.95 -18.67 -27.29
CA TYR A 50 13.13 -19.85 -27.55
C TYR A 50 12.35 -19.73 -28.87
N LYS A 51 13.05 -19.83 -30.01
CA LYS A 51 12.46 -19.76 -31.37
C LYS A 51 11.35 -20.80 -31.63
N ARG A 52 11.21 -21.86 -30.82
CA ARG A 52 10.13 -22.86 -30.92
C ARG A 52 8.78 -22.36 -30.41
N ALA A 53 8.72 -21.42 -29.46
CA ALA A 53 7.45 -20.85 -29.00
C ALA A 53 6.89 -19.81 -29.98
N LEU A 54 7.76 -19.22 -30.82
CA LEU A 54 7.40 -18.22 -31.82
C LEU A 54 6.71 -18.81 -33.05
N MET A 55 6.92 -20.10 -33.35
CA MET A 55 6.41 -20.74 -34.57
C MET A 55 4.89 -20.98 -34.51
N GLU A 56 4.31 -21.15 -33.31
CA GLU A 56 2.85 -21.25 -33.09
C GLU A 56 2.20 -19.87 -32.81
N TYR A 57 3.00 -18.84 -32.51
CA TYR A 57 2.53 -17.51 -32.09
C TYR A 57 2.27 -16.54 -33.26
N ASN A 58 2.75 -16.86 -34.46
CA ASN A 58 2.69 -16.02 -35.65
C ASN A 58 1.30 -15.85 -36.29
N ALA A 59 0.23 -16.35 -35.66
CA ALA A 59 -1.10 -16.31 -36.25
C ALA A 59 -1.89 -15.00 -35.97
N ASP A 60 -1.71 -14.26 -34.85
CA ASP A 60 -2.36 -12.92 -34.69
C ASP A 60 -2.15 -12.13 -33.36
N LYS A 61 -1.31 -12.54 -32.39
CA LYS A 61 -1.57 -12.18 -30.98
C LYS A 61 -0.55 -11.34 -30.20
N SER A 62 0.03 -10.29 -30.77
CA SER A 62 0.92 -9.37 -30.01
C SER A 62 0.24 -8.60 -28.85
N ILE A 63 -1.10 -8.50 -28.82
CA ILE A 63 -1.84 -7.74 -27.79
C ILE A 63 -1.95 -8.49 -26.45
N PHE A 64 -2.04 -9.82 -26.46
CA PHE A 64 -2.34 -10.61 -25.26
C PHE A 64 -1.27 -10.51 -24.16
N PRO A 65 0.04 -10.66 -24.44
CA PRO A 65 1.04 -10.56 -23.39
C PRO A 65 1.25 -9.12 -22.90
N VAL A 66 1.05 -8.10 -23.75
CA VAL A 66 1.11 -6.68 -23.35
C VAL A 66 0.00 -6.37 -22.35
N LEU A 67 -1.22 -6.84 -22.60
CA LEU A 67 -2.34 -6.70 -21.65
C LEU A 67 -2.07 -7.42 -20.33
N LEU A 68 -1.46 -8.60 -20.36
CA LEU A 68 -1.10 -9.35 -19.16
C LEU A 68 -0.09 -8.59 -18.29
N ILE A 69 0.94 -7.98 -18.92
CA ILE A 69 1.94 -7.17 -18.22
C ILE A 69 1.29 -5.90 -17.65
N ALA A 70 0.47 -5.21 -18.45
CA ALA A 70 -0.23 -4.01 -18.00
C ALA A 70 -1.15 -4.31 -16.81
N ALA A 71 -1.93 -5.40 -16.87
CA ALA A 71 -2.80 -5.83 -15.78
C ALA A 71 -2.01 -6.20 -14.52
N ALA A 72 -0.91 -6.94 -14.65
CA ALA A 72 -0.03 -7.28 -13.53
C ALA A 72 0.59 -6.03 -12.90
N GLY A 73 1.08 -5.09 -13.71
CA GLY A 73 1.64 -3.82 -13.24
C GLY A 73 0.62 -2.98 -12.47
N ILE A 74 -0.60 -2.84 -13.00
CA ILE A 74 -1.69 -2.10 -12.35
C ILE A 74 -2.08 -2.77 -11.03
N ALA A 75 -2.23 -4.11 -11.00
CA ALA A 75 -2.60 -4.84 -9.79
C ALA A 75 -1.55 -4.68 -8.69
N VAL A 76 -0.27 -4.75 -9.03
CA VAL A 76 0.81 -4.53 -8.07
C VAL A 76 0.81 -3.09 -7.57
N PHE A 77 0.73 -2.12 -8.48
CA PHE A 77 0.68 -0.70 -8.11
C PHE A 77 -0.48 -0.40 -7.15
N PHE A 78 -1.70 -0.88 -7.48
CA PHE A 78 -2.88 -0.70 -6.63
C PHE A 78 -2.72 -1.37 -5.26
N THR A 79 -2.15 -2.58 -5.22
CA THR A 79 -1.95 -3.31 -3.96
C THR A 79 -0.99 -2.54 -3.05
N VAL A 80 0.16 -2.10 -3.58
CA VAL A 80 1.14 -1.30 -2.84
C VAL A 80 0.53 0.01 -2.35
N PHE A 81 -0.12 0.73 -3.26
CA PHE A 81 -0.72 2.02 -2.96
C PHE A 81 -1.80 1.89 -1.88
N SER A 82 -2.65 0.85 -1.95
CA SER A 82 -3.72 0.63 -0.98
C SER A 82 -3.21 0.41 0.45
N VAL A 83 -2.11 -0.33 0.62
CA VAL A 83 -1.53 -0.62 1.95
C VAL A 83 -0.90 0.65 2.54
N ARG A 84 -0.18 1.42 1.72
CA ARG A 84 0.40 2.70 2.12
C ARG A 84 -0.70 3.70 2.51
N HIS A 85 -1.71 3.84 1.65
CA HIS A 85 -2.84 4.74 1.84
C HIS A 85 -3.65 4.39 3.11
N LYS A 86 -3.90 3.10 3.36
CA LYS A 86 -4.56 2.65 4.60
C LYS A 86 -3.77 3.03 5.86
N TRP A 87 -2.44 2.95 5.81
CA TRP A 87 -1.60 3.38 6.94
C TRP A 87 -1.69 4.89 7.15
N ASP A 88 -1.59 5.68 6.07
CA ASP A 88 -1.67 7.15 6.15
C ASP A 88 -3.03 7.62 6.69
N MET A 89 -4.13 6.97 6.30
CA MET A 89 -5.48 7.32 6.77
C MET A 89 -5.67 7.04 8.26
N ASN A 90 -5.18 5.91 8.77
CA ASN A 90 -5.23 5.60 10.20
C ASN A 90 -4.37 6.57 11.02
N GLU A 91 -3.23 7.01 10.47
CA GLU A 91 -2.36 8.00 11.11
C GLU A 91 -2.99 9.39 11.15
N GLN A 92 -3.74 9.79 10.12
CA GLN A 92 -4.53 11.03 10.12
C GLN A 92 -5.63 10.97 11.19
N HIS A 93 -6.42 9.90 11.20
CA HIS A 93 -7.47 9.70 12.20
C HIS A 93 -6.92 9.76 13.63
N TYR A 94 -5.77 9.13 13.89
CA TYR A 94 -5.09 9.22 15.19
C TYR A 94 -4.75 10.67 15.58
N ARG A 95 -4.21 11.48 14.64
CA ARG A 95 -3.86 12.88 14.90
C ARG A 95 -5.08 13.74 15.19
N GLU A 96 -6.18 13.50 14.49
CA GLU A 96 -7.45 14.18 14.73
C GLU A 96 -7.99 13.90 16.14
N LEU A 97 -7.93 12.65 16.59
CA LEU A 97 -8.37 12.27 17.94
C LEU A 97 -7.51 12.89 19.04
N ILE A 98 -6.18 12.91 18.87
CA ILE A 98 -5.26 13.58 19.82
C ILE A 98 -5.50 15.09 19.83
N SER A 99 -5.78 15.70 18.68
CA SER A 99 -6.12 17.12 18.59
C SER A 99 -7.41 17.45 19.36
N LYS A 100 -8.45 16.63 19.18
CA LYS A 100 -9.73 16.73 19.91
C LYS A 100 -9.57 16.56 21.42
N GLU A 101 -8.68 15.67 21.86
CA GLU A 101 -8.38 15.49 23.27
C GLU A 101 -7.75 16.76 23.84
N LYS A 102 -6.73 17.32 23.18
CA LYS A 102 -6.05 18.54 23.63
C LYS A 102 -6.99 19.75 23.67
N SER A 103 -7.84 19.94 22.66
CA SER A 103 -8.79 21.06 22.61
C SER A 103 -9.88 20.95 23.69
N GLY A 104 -10.38 19.73 23.95
CA GLY A 104 -11.35 19.49 25.01
C GLY A 104 -10.76 19.59 26.43
N SER A 105 -9.47 19.33 26.59
CA SER A 105 -8.75 19.53 27.85
C SER A 105 -8.44 21.01 28.15
N SER A 106 -8.28 21.86 27.13
CA SER A 106 -8.10 23.30 27.33
C SER A 106 -9.39 24.02 27.74
N GLU A 107 -10.56 23.56 27.29
CA GLU A 107 -11.87 24.13 27.68
C GLU A 107 -12.22 23.86 29.15
N THR A 108 -11.80 22.71 29.70
CA THR A 108 -12.07 22.34 31.10
C THR A 108 -11.09 22.97 32.10
N ALA A 109 -9.98 23.53 31.63
CA ALA A 109 -9.03 24.26 32.48
C ALA A 109 -9.33 25.77 32.57
N GLY A 110 -10.03 26.35 31.59
CA GLY A 110 -10.43 27.76 31.56
C GLY A 110 -11.68 28.10 32.37
N ASP A 111 -12.46 27.10 32.79
CA ASP A 111 -13.69 27.27 33.59
C ASP A 111 -13.42 27.27 35.12
N LYS A 112 -12.15 27.15 35.54
CA LYS A 112 -11.74 27.12 36.95
C LYS A 112 -10.91 28.34 37.39
N VAL A 113 -11.00 29.46 36.67
CA VAL A 113 -10.35 30.73 37.04
C VAL A 113 -11.40 31.81 37.23
#